data_AF-A0A2E3PTG7-F1
#
_entry.id   AF-A0A2E3PTG7-F1
#
_cell.length_a   1.000
_cell.length_b   1.000
_cell.length_c   1.000
_cell.angle_alpha   90.00
_cell.angle_beta   90.00
_cell.angle_gamma   90.00
#
_symmetry.space_group_name_H-M   'P 1'
#
loop_
_entity.id
_entity.type
_entity.pdbx_description
1 polymer ?
#
loop_
_entity_poly.entity_id
_entity_poly.type
_entity_poly.pdbx_seq_one_letter_code
_entity_poly.pdbx_strand_id
1 'polypeptide(L)'
;MATQTVPADDRAVSAAEFARLRGVHRSQVTRYVKDGKISGEALVPSDRGVKIRVDLAMAQLRERLDIGQQIGNGIDARTSIVPDEMRGSSASRSEGSLFAEADDQAGSAKAGERDMSVEAQIKRERLRSAQFANRKAAEEEEARKGRLMETEAAQARMAGLVSQTLQAFEGGLADMATSIGERFEIPQRDVLHLLKGEFRKVCAAAAERARKKLRETPATV
;
A
#
# COMPACT_ATOMS: atom_id res chain seq x y z
N MET A 1 12.46 -43.56 8.94
CA MET A 1 11.06 -43.83 8.60
C MET A 1 10.21 -42.70 9.15
N ALA A 2 9.65 -41.87 8.27
CA ALA A 2 8.92 -40.67 8.66
C ALA A 2 7.53 -41.05 9.19
N THR A 3 7.26 -40.68 10.43
CA THR A 3 5.96 -40.70 11.08
C THR A 3 4.99 -39.80 10.33
N GLN A 4 3.99 -40.40 9.70
CA GLN A 4 2.89 -39.69 9.03
C GLN A 4 1.83 -39.35 10.07
N THR A 5 1.77 -38.08 10.44
CA THR A 5 0.73 -37.47 11.26
C THR A 5 -0.59 -37.51 10.48
N VAL A 6 -1.56 -38.29 10.96
CA VAL A 6 -2.95 -38.25 10.50
C VAL A 6 -3.61 -37.03 11.15
N PRO A 7 -4.08 -36.00 10.41
CA PRO A 7 -4.89 -34.97 11.02
C PRO A 7 -6.37 -35.38 11.06
N ALA A 8 -6.99 -34.94 12.14
CA ALA A 8 -8.37 -35.10 12.59
C ALA A 8 -9.46 -34.97 11.51
N ASP A 9 -10.46 -35.86 11.64
CA ASP A 9 -11.88 -35.65 11.32
C ASP A 9 -12.24 -35.05 9.96
N ASP A 10 -11.97 -35.79 8.88
CA ASP A 10 -12.44 -35.46 7.53
C ASP A 10 -13.94 -35.79 7.37
N ARG A 11 -14.80 -35.02 8.05
CA ARG A 11 -16.25 -35.23 8.05
C ARG A 11 -16.84 -34.87 6.68
N ALA A 12 -16.90 -35.86 5.80
CA ALA A 12 -17.55 -35.73 4.49
C ALA A 12 -19.08 -35.73 4.64
N VAL A 13 -19.71 -34.57 4.43
CA VAL A 13 -21.16 -34.38 4.56
C VAL A 13 -21.85 -34.27 3.21
N SER A 14 -23.16 -34.50 3.17
CA SER A 14 -23.94 -34.29 1.93
C SER A 14 -24.04 -32.79 1.57
N ALA A 15 -24.27 -32.47 0.30
CA ALA A 15 -24.47 -31.07 -0.14
C ALA A 15 -25.59 -30.34 0.62
N ALA A 16 -26.64 -31.06 1.06
CA ALA A 16 -27.74 -30.50 1.85
C ALA A 16 -27.37 -30.25 3.32
N GLU A 17 -26.44 -31.02 3.87
CA GLU A 17 -25.90 -30.83 5.22
C GLU A 17 -24.84 -29.72 5.23
N PHE A 18 -23.99 -29.65 4.21
CA PHE A 18 -23.04 -28.53 4.00
C PHE A 18 -23.77 -27.19 3.87
N ALA A 19 -24.87 -27.16 3.10
CA ALA A 19 -25.73 -25.98 2.96
C ALA A 19 -26.27 -25.48 4.31
N ARG A 20 -26.73 -26.41 5.16
CA ARG A 20 -27.24 -26.11 6.51
C ARG A 20 -26.15 -25.60 7.44
N LEU A 21 -24.96 -26.20 7.44
CA LEU A 21 -23.83 -25.76 8.24
C LEU A 21 -23.37 -24.34 7.90
N ARG A 22 -23.46 -23.96 6.62
CA ARG A 22 -23.06 -22.63 6.13
C ARG A 22 -24.20 -21.60 6.19
N GLY A 23 -25.44 -22.02 6.41
CA GLY A 23 -26.63 -21.15 6.37
C GLY A 23 -26.98 -20.67 4.96
N VAL A 24 -26.66 -21.46 3.92
CA VAL A 24 -26.96 -21.14 2.51
C VAL A 24 -27.93 -22.14 1.90
N HIS A 25 -28.62 -21.75 0.83
CA HIS A 25 -29.51 -22.66 0.11
C HIS A 25 -28.72 -23.71 -0.69
N ARG A 26 -29.27 -24.94 -0.82
CA ARG A 26 -28.64 -26.05 -1.54
C ARG A 26 -28.23 -25.69 -2.98
N SER A 27 -29.03 -24.87 -3.67
CA SER A 27 -28.73 -24.42 -5.03
C SER A 27 -27.45 -23.57 -5.11
N GLN A 28 -27.11 -22.81 -4.05
CA GLN A 28 -25.87 -22.04 -4.01
C GLN A 28 -24.65 -22.95 -3.87
N VAL A 29 -24.75 -24.06 -3.14
CA VAL A 29 -23.68 -25.05 -3.05
C VAL A 29 -23.45 -25.72 -4.41
N THR A 30 -24.51 -26.07 -5.13
CA THR A 30 -24.40 -26.60 -6.50
C THR A 30 -23.75 -25.60 -7.45
N ARG A 31 -24.06 -24.31 -7.30
CA ARG A 31 -23.40 -23.24 -8.05
C ARG A 31 -21.92 -23.10 -7.66
N TYR A 32 -21.54 -23.25 -6.39
CA TYR A 32 -20.12 -23.24 -6.00
C TYR A 32 -19.33 -24.39 -6.63
N VAL A 33 -19.95 -25.56 -6.78
CA VAL A 33 -19.33 -26.67 -7.49
C VAL A 33 -19.24 -26.40 -9.00
N LYS A 34 -20.30 -25.85 -9.61
CA LYS A 34 -20.33 -25.51 -11.05
C LYS A 34 -19.36 -24.39 -11.42
N ASP A 35 -19.27 -23.36 -10.58
CA ASP A 35 -18.35 -22.22 -10.72
C ASP A 35 -16.88 -22.62 -10.41
N GLY A 36 -16.62 -23.89 -10.08
CA GLY A 36 -15.29 -24.39 -9.71
C GLY A 36 -14.76 -23.83 -8.39
N LYS A 37 -15.61 -23.23 -7.54
CA LYS A 37 -15.22 -22.65 -6.24
C LYS A 37 -14.96 -23.72 -5.19
N ILE A 38 -15.66 -24.85 -5.27
CA ILE A 38 -15.36 -26.08 -4.52
C ILE A 38 -14.97 -27.13 -5.56
N SER A 39 -13.75 -27.64 -5.49
CA SER A 39 -13.20 -28.50 -6.56
C SER A 39 -12.40 -29.69 -6.02
N GLY A 40 -12.46 -30.80 -6.78
CA GLY A 40 -11.53 -31.93 -6.74
C GLY A 40 -11.36 -32.55 -5.37
N GLU A 41 -10.32 -32.12 -4.65
CA GLU A 41 -9.98 -32.62 -3.31
C GLU A 41 -11.14 -32.44 -2.32
N ALA A 42 -11.96 -31.40 -2.43
CA ALA A 42 -13.09 -31.21 -1.52
C ALA A 42 -14.31 -32.10 -1.83
N LEU A 43 -14.32 -32.82 -2.96
CA LEU A 43 -15.45 -33.63 -3.44
C LEU A 43 -15.11 -35.12 -3.37
N VAL A 44 -15.86 -35.87 -2.57
CA VAL A 44 -15.71 -37.32 -2.44
C VAL A 44 -16.85 -38.00 -3.22
N PRO A 45 -16.55 -38.83 -4.23
CA PRO A 45 -17.57 -39.61 -4.93
C PRO A 45 -18.18 -40.65 -3.96
N SER A 46 -19.50 -40.77 -3.97
CA SER A 46 -20.24 -41.75 -3.15
C SER A 46 -21.41 -42.34 -3.96
N ASP A 47 -21.83 -43.55 -3.59
CA ASP A 47 -22.87 -44.32 -4.31
C ASP A 47 -24.24 -43.62 -4.41
N ARG A 48 -24.47 -42.56 -3.63
CA ARG A 48 -25.70 -41.74 -3.62
C ARG A 48 -25.46 -40.27 -3.98
N GLY A 49 -24.34 -39.95 -4.63
CA GLY A 49 -23.97 -38.60 -5.09
C GLY A 49 -22.64 -38.12 -4.53
N VAL A 50 -22.39 -36.81 -4.62
CA VAL A 50 -21.10 -36.21 -4.19
C VAL A 50 -21.19 -35.75 -2.73
N LYS A 51 -20.25 -36.20 -1.90
CA LYS A 51 -20.05 -35.68 -0.53
C LYS A 51 -18.99 -34.58 -0.53
N ILE A 52 -19.13 -33.63 0.37
CA ILE A 52 -18.27 -32.45 0.48
C ILE A 52 -17.49 -32.55 1.78
N ARG A 53 -16.17 -32.46 1.69
CA ARG A 53 -15.28 -32.34 2.86
C ARG A 53 -15.35 -30.92 3.39
N VAL A 54 -15.88 -30.76 4.60
CA VAL A 54 -16.27 -29.45 5.14
C VAL A 54 -15.09 -28.49 5.23
N ASP A 55 -13.96 -28.94 5.78
CA ASP A 55 -12.82 -28.06 6.08
C ASP A 55 -12.11 -27.60 4.82
N LEU A 56 -11.89 -28.51 3.87
CA LEU A 56 -11.29 -28.20 2.57
C LEU A 56 -12.21 -27.30 1.73
N ALA A 57 -13.51 -27.54 1.74
CA ALA A 57 -14.47 -26.70 1.02
C ALA A 57 -14.54 -25.28 1.62
N MET A 58 -14.45 -25.15 2.95
CA MET A 58 -14.42 -23.85 3.62
C MET A 58 -13.14 -23.07 3.31
N ALA A 59 -11.99 -23.73 3.27
CA ALA A 59 -10.72 -23.11 2.89
C ALA A 59 -10.75 -22.62 1.44
N GLN A 60 -11.20 -23.45 0.49
CA GLN A 60 -11.32 -23.08 -0.93
C GLN A 60 -12.34 -21.96 -1.14
N LEU A 61 -13.46 -21.98 -0.42
CA LEU A 61 -14.45 -20.91 -0.48
C LEU A 61 -13.88 -19.60 0.05
N ARG A 62 -13.12 -19.58 1.14
CA ARG A 62 -12.53 -18.34 1.67
C ARG A 62 -11.59 -17.69 0.66
N GLU A 63 -10.69 -18.48 0.08
CA GLU A 63 -9.71 -17.99 -0.88
C GLU A 63 -10.37 -17.47 -2.18
N ARG A 64 -11.33 -18.21 -2.72
CA ARG A 64 -11.95 -17.88 -4.02
C ARG A 64 -13.12 -16.89 -3.92
N LEU A 65 -13.85 -16.88 -2.79
CA LEU A 65 -14.97 -15.95 -2.56
C LEU A 65 -14.47 -14.54 -2.20
N ASP A 66 -13.40 -14.41 -1.41
CA ASP A 66 -12.86 -13.09 -1.03
C ASP A 66 -12.28 -12.36 -2.24
N ILE A 67 -11.61 -13.08 -3.15
CA ILE A 67 -11.13 -12.52 -4.44
C ILE A 67 -12.31 -12.16 -5.34
N GLY A 68 -13.33 -13.03 -5.42
CA GLY A 68 -14.53 -12.78 -6.21
C GLY A 68 -15.38 -11.60 -5.69
N GLN A 69 -15.43 -11.39 -4.37
CA GLN A 69 -16.10 -10.24 -3.77
C GLN A 69 -15.29 -8.95 -3.89
N GLN A 70 -13.96 -9.01 -3.80
CA GLN A 70 -13.10 -7.85 -4.11
C GLN A 70 -13.26 -7.40 -5.57
N ILE A 71 -13.40 -8.33 -6.51
CA ILE A 71 -13.60 -8.02 -7.93
C ILE A 71 -15.05 -7.58 -8.21
N GLY A 72 -16.04 -8.28 -7.65
CA GLY A 72 -17.46 -7.99 -7.88
C GLY A 72 -17.94 -6.66 -7.28
N ASN A 73 -17.42 -6.28 -6.11
CA ASN A 73 -17.76 -5.00 -5.47
C ASN A 73 -16.83 -3.86 -5.90
N GLY A 74 -15.65 -4.16 -6.47
CA GLY A 74 -14.63 -3.16 -6.82
C GLY A 74 -14.82 -2.49 -8.18
N ILE A 75 -15.63 -3.06 -9.08
CA ILE A 75 -15.84 -2.53 -10.44
C ILE A 75 -17.18 -1.78 -10.55
N ASP A 76 -18.25 -2.26 -9.89
CA ASP A 76 -19.57 -1.63 -9.97
C ASP A 76 -19.76 -0.49 -8.94
N ALA A 77 -19.04 -0.47 -7.82
CA ALA A 77 -19.21 0.55 -6.78
C ALA A 77 -18.54 1.90 -7.07
N ARG A 78 -17.87 2.08 -8.22
CA ARG A 78 -17.24 3.37 -8.58
C ARG A 78 -18.03 4.22 -9.57
N THR A 79 -19.20 3.77 -10.02
CA THR A 79 -20.10 4.54 -10.89
C THR A 79 -21.56 4.17 -10.66
N SER A 80 -22.10 4.47 -9.49
CA SER A 80 -23.51 4.89 -9.30
C SER A 80 -23.82 5.06 -7.82
N ILE A 81 -23.85 6.31 -7.37
CA ILE A 81 -24.61 6.72 -6.19
C ILE A 81 -26.01 7.05 -6.70
N VAL A 82 -26.99 6.19 -6.45
CA VAL A 82 -28.39 6.60 -6.23
C VAL A 82 -29.09 5.52 -5.36
N PRO A 83 -29.82 5.89 -4.28
CA PRO A 83 -30.57 4.94 -3.47
C PRO A 83 -31.99 4.68 -3.99
N ASP A 84 -32.35 3.40 -3.93
CA ASP A 84 -33.62 2.75 -3.57
C ASP A 84 -34.96 3.45 -3.88
N GLU A 85 -35.84 2.81 -4.66
CA GLU A 85 -37.13 2.25 -4.17
C GLU A 85 -37.99 1.69 -5.35
N MET A 86 -38.83 0.71 -4.99
CA MET A 86 -40.01 0.19 -5.72
C MET A 86 -39.85 -0.98 -6.71
N ARG A 87 -39.77 -2.15 -6.07
CA ARG A 87 -40.42 -3.43 -6.41
C ARG A 87 -41.81 -3.25 -7.07
N GLY A 88 -42.03 -3.84 -8.25
CA GLY A 88 -43.35 -3.93 -8.86
C GLY A 88 -43.42 -4.74 -10.15
N SER A 89 -43.82 -6.02 -10.00
CA SER A 89 -44.65 -6.83 -10.91
C SER A 89 -44.17 -7.26 -12.32
N SER A 90 -44.15 -8.60 -12.45
CA SER A 90 -44.68 -9.43 -13.54
C SER A 90 -44.16 -9.29 -14.98
N ALA A 91 -43.49 -10.34 -15.46
CA ALA A 91 -43.83 -10.94 -16.75
C ALA A 91 -43.53 -12.43 -16.76
N SER A 92 -44.60 -13.20 -16.96
CA SER A 92 -44.65 -14.60 -17.33
C SER A 92 -43.90 -14.86 -18.64
N ARG A 93 -43.16 -15.97 -18.74
CA ARG A 93 -43.04 -16.78 -19.96
C ARG A 93 -42.68 -18.21 -19.59
N SER A 94 -43.67 -19.07 -19.72
CA SER A 94 -43.56 -20.52 -19.83
C SER A 94 -42.93 -20.90 -21.16
N GLU A 95 -42.16 -22.00 -21.14
CA GLU A 95 -41.89 -23.03 -22.17
C GLU A 95 -40.50 -23.59 -21.80
N GLY A 96 -40.31 -24.82 -21.33
CA GLY A 96 -40.93 -26.06 -21.77
C GLY A 96 -39.93 -26.78 -22.69
N SER A 97 -39.40 -27.91 -22.22
CA SER A 97 -38.92 -29.05 -23.01
C SER A 97 -37.40 -29.33 -23.14
N LEU A 98 -37.04 -30.41 -22.44
CA LEU A 98 -36.24 -31.57 -22.87
C LEU A 98 -34.70 -31.52 -22.94
N PHE A 99 -34.14 -32.51 -22.26
CA PHE A 99 -32.80 -33.07 -22.35
C PHE A 99 -32.49 -33.64 -23.75
N ALA A 100 -31.17 -33.78 -24.02
CA ALA A 100 -30.47 -34.37 -25.19
C ALA A 100 -29.76 -33.26 -26.00
N GLU A 101 -28.47 -33.30 -26.32
CA GLU A 101 -27.51 -34.40 -26.41
C GLU A 101 -26.08 -33.86 -26.26
N ALA A 102 -25.15 -34.79 -26.06
CA ALA A 102 -23.72 -34.57 -25.99
C ALA A 102 -23.08 -34.47 -27.39
N ASP A 103 -21.87 -33.93 -27.33
CA ASP A 103 -20.74 -34.09 -28.24
C ASP A 103 -20.55 -33.16 -29.45
N ASP A 104 -19.31 -32.68 -29.45
CA ASP A 104 -18.46 -32.29 -30.57
C ASP A 104 -18.62 -30.89 -31.17
N GLN A 105 -17.76 -29.96 -30.73
CA GLN A 105 -16.53 -29.73 -31.48
C GLN A 105 -15.53 -28.84 -30.74
N ALA A 106 -14.38 -29.45 -30.48
CA ALA A 106 -13.12 -28.80 -30.22
C ALA A 106 -12.73 -27.89 -31.41
N GLY A 107 -12.66 -26.58 -31.18
CA GLY A 107 -12.33 -25.65 -32.25
C GLY A 107 -12.12 -24.19 -31.83
N SER A 108 -11.45 -23.90 -30.69
CA SER A 108 -10.99 -22.53 -30.41
C SER A 108 -9.87 -22.42 -29.34
N ALA A 109 -8.93 -23.37 -29.31
CA ALA A 109 -7.86 -23.35 -28.29
C ALA A 109 -6.62 -22.50 -28.66
N LYS A 110 -6.61 -21.76 -29.79
CA LYS A 110 -5.42 -21.00 -30.23
C LYS A 110 -5.59 -19.47 -30.38
N ALA A 111 -6.75 -18.94 -30.02
CA ALA A 111 -6.96 -17.48 -29.94
C ALA A 111 -6.76 -16.93 -28.51
N GLY A 112 -7.01 -17.73 -27.46
CA GLY A 112 -6.91 -17.29 -26.07
C GLY A 112 -5.48 -17.09 -25.53
N GLU A 113 -4.45 -17.72 -26.09
CA GLU A 113 -3.08 -17.63 -25.52
C GLU A 113 -2.38 -16.29 -25.82
N ARG A 114 -2.68 -15.64 -26.96
CA ARG A 114 -2.07 -14.36 -27.33
C ARG A 114 -2.71 -13.18 -26.59
N ASP A 115 -4.02 -13.19 -26.42
CA ASP A 115 -4.75 -12.17 -25.64
C ASP A 115 -4.42 -12.28 -24.14
N MET A 116 -4.24 -13.50 -23.61
CA MET A 116 -3.79 -13.69 -22.23
C MET A 116 -2.37 -13.13 -21.97
N SER A 117 -1.49 -13.11 -22.98
CA SER A 117 -0.14 -12.52 -22.87
C SER A 117 -0.17 -10.99 -22.88
N VAL A 118 -0.94 -10.38 -23.80
CA VAL A 118 -1.08 -8.92 -23.89
C VAL A 118 -1.81 -8.37 -22.66
N GLU A 119 -2.88 -9.04 -22.21
CA GLU A 119 -3.54 -8.70 -20.96
C GLU A 119 -2.62 -8.86 -19.75
N ALA A 120 -1.84 -9.94 -19.68
CA ALA A 120 -0.87 -10.14 -18.59
C ALA A 120 0.20 -9.04 -18.60
N GLN A 121 0.62 -8.58 -19.77
CA GLN A 121 1.57 -7.49 -19.93
C GLN A 121 0.98 -6.14 -19.50
N ILE A 122 -0.26 -5.84 -19.91
CA ILE A 122 -1.00 -4.66 -19.45
C ILE A 122 -1.23 -4.70 -17.94
N LYS A 123 -1.54 -5.88 -17.37
CA LYS A 123 -1.69 -6.08 -15.92
C LYS A 123 -0.38 -5.78 -15.18
N ARG A 124 0.77 -6.25 -15.69
CA ARG A 124 2.10 -5.95 -15.12
C ARG A 124 2.48 -4.48 -15.24
N GLU A 125 2.16 -3.83 -16.35
CA GLU A 125 2.46 -2.41 -16.55
C GLU A 125 1.56 -1.51 -15.71
N ARG A 126 0.27 -1.82 -15.60
CA ARG A 126 -0.66 -1.14 -14.69
C ARG A 126 -0.27 -1.33 -13.23
N LEU A 127 0.16 -2.53 -12.84
CA LEU A 127 0.65 -2.81 -11.49
C LEU A 127 1.91 -1.99 -11.18
N ARG A 128 2.86 -1.89 -12.11
CA ARG A 128 4.03 -1.02 -11.97
C ARG A 128 3.63 0.44 -11.84
N SER A 129 2.75 0.94 -12.70
CA SER A 129 2.23 2.32 -12.63
C SER A 129 1.54 2.61 -11.29
N ALA A 130 0.70 1.69 -10.81
CA ALA A 130 0.03 1.80 -9.52
C ALA A 130 1.02 1.75 -8.34
N GLN A 131 2.06 0.94 -8.40
CA GLN A 131 3.11 0.91 -7.38
C GLN A 131 3.92 2.21 -7.34
N PHE A 132 4.27 2.78 -8.50
CA PHE A 132 4.92 4.09 -8.55
C PHE A 132 4.03 5.20 -8.00
N ALA A 133 2.74 5.19 -8.36
CA ALA A 133 1.76 6.13 -7.81
C ALA A 133 1.60 5.97 -6.29
N ASN A 134 1.53 4.74 -5.79
CA ASN A 134 1.44 4.47 -4.36
C ASN A 134 2.69 4.90 -3.60
N ARG A 135 3.89 4.68 -4.17
CA ARG A 135 5.15 5.14 -3.55
C ARG A 135 5.21 6.66 -3.48
N LYS A 136 4.87 7.34 -4.58
CA LYS A 136 4.83 8.81 -4.62
C LYS A 136 3.78 9.38 -3.65
N ALA A 137 2.59 8.77 -3.60
CA ALA A 137 1.55 9.16 -2.65
C ALA A 137 1.99 8.96 -1.19
N ALA A 138 2.71 7.88 -0.88
CA ALA A 138 3.28 7.65 0.45
C ALA A 138 4.33 8.71 0.82
N GLU A 139 5.22 9.07 -0.10
CA GLU A 139 6.20 10.15 0.10
C GLU A 139 5.50 11.51 0.34
N GLU A 140 4.45 11.82 -0.42
CA GLU A 140 3.65 13.05 -0.25
C GLU A 140 2.86 13.06 1.07
N GLU A 141 2.33 11.92 1.51
CA GLU A 141 1.68 11.79 2.83
C GLU A 141 2.66 11.98 3.97
N GLU A 142 3.88 11.43 3.87
CA GLU A 142 4.93 11.62 4.88
C GLU A 142 5.48 13.05 4.89
N ALA A 143 5.55 13.71 3.72
CA ALA A 143 5.82 15.15 3.64
C ALA A 143 4.71 15.98 4.31
N ARG A 144 3.44 15.61 4.10
CA ARG A 144 2.29 16.27 4.75
C ARG A 144 2.28 16.07 6.26
N LYS A 145 2.74 14.93 6.75
CA LYS A 145 2.95 14.65 8.19
C LYS A 145 4.18 15.35 8.76
N GLY A 146 4.95 16.08 7.95
CA GLY A 146 6.13 16.84 8.37
C GLY A 146 7.37 15.98 8.64
N ARG A 147 7.39 14.72 8.21
CA ARG A 147 8.52 13.80 8.41
C ARG A 147 9.59 13.94 7.33
N LEU A 148 9.20 14.33 6.12
CA LEU A 148 10.09 14.57 5.00
C LEU A 148 10.06 16.05 4.60
N MET A 149 11.23 16.61 4.36
CA MET A 149 11.41 17.98 3.89
C MET A 149 12.49 17.98 2.80
N GLU A 150 12.32 18.83 1.80
CA GLU A 150 13.32 19.02 0.75
C GLU A 150 14.66 19.46 1.36
N THR A 151 15.75 18.82 0.94
CA THR A 151 17.09 19.05 1.48
C THR A 151 17.56 20.48 1.27
N GLU A 152 17.28 21.07 0.11
CA GLU A 152 17.60 22.47 -0.20
C GLU A 152 16.86 23.43 0.73
N ALA A 153 15.56 23.20 0.93
CA ALA A 153 14.77 23.99 1.86
C ALA A 153 15.29 23.86 3.30
N ALA A 154 15.76 22.68 3.71
CA ALA A 154 16.28 22.44 5.05
C ALA A 154 17.61 23.17 5.26
N GLN A 155 18.49 23.13 4.26
CA GLN A 155 19.75 23.89 4.26
C GLN A 155 19.50 25.40 4.33
N ALA A 156 18.54 25.90 3.53
CA ALA A 156 18.19 27.32 3.54
C ALA A 156 17.66 27.79 4.91
N ARG A 157 16.76 27.01 5.53
CA ARG A 157 16.26 27.32 6.89
C ARG A 157 17.39 27.30 7.92
N MET A 158 18.26 26.30 7.85
CA MET A 158 19.39 26.17 8.78
C MET A 158 20.37 27.35 8.63
N ALA A 159 20.71 27.73 7.39
CA ALA A 159 21.55 28.88 7.11
C ALA A 159 20.95 30.19 7.65
N GLY A 160 19.64 30.36 7.50
CA GLY A 160 18.90 31.49 8.06
C GLY A 160 18.99 31.56 9.59
N LEU A 161 18.74 30.44 10.28
CA LEU A 161 18.86 30.36 11.74
C LEU A 161 20.27 30.68 12.23
N VAL A 162 21.29 30.12 11.59
CA VAL A 162 22.69 30.39 11.94
C VAL A 162 23.03 31.87 11.71
N SER A 163 22.62 32.46 10.59
CA SER A 163 22.83 33.89 10.31
C SER A 163 22.18 34.78 11.36
N GLN A 164 20.96 34.46 11.79
CA GLN A 164 20.27 35.22 12.84
C GLN A 164 21.01 35.15 14.18
N THR A 165 21.50 33.96 14.56
CA THR A 165 22.31 33.83 15.79
C THR A 165 23.61 34.62 15.71
N LEU A 166 24.29 34.61 14.56
CA LEU A 166 25.53 35.35 14.36
C LEU A 166 25.32 36.86 14.46
N GLN A 167 24.22 37.37 13.88
CA GLN A 167 23.84 38.79 13.96
C GLN A 167 23.54 39.21 15.40
N ALA A 168 22.85 38.37 16.18
CA ALA A 168 22.59 38.65 17.59
C ALA A 168 23.89 38.76 18.40
N PHE A 169 24.85 37.86 18.17
CA PHE A 169 26.17 37.94 18.80
C PHE A 169 26.96 39.18 18.35
N GLU A 170 26.93 39.52 17.06
CA GLU A 170 27.63 40.69 16.55
C GLU A 170 27.05 42.00 17.11
N GLY A 171 25.73 42.06 17.34
CA GLY A 171 25.09 43.17 18.04
C GLY A 171 25.60 43.35 19.47
N GLY A 172 25.76 42.25 20.22
CA GLY A 172 26.30 42.27 21.58
C GLY A 172 27.77 42.73 21.69
N LEU A 173 28.54 42.70 20.60
CA LEU A 173 29.91 43.24 20.60
C LEU A 173 29.95 44.75 20.85
N ALA A 174 28.90 45.48 20.46
CA ALA A 174 28.81 46.92 20.72
C ALA A 174 28.69 47.19 22.22
N ASP A 175 27.80 46.46 22.91
CA ASP A 175 27.61 46.58 24.36
C ASP A 175 28.87 46.18 25.14
N MET A 176 29.55 45.12 24.70
CA MET A 176 30.85 44.72 25.25
C MET A 176 31.88 45.83 25.06
N ALA A 177 31.98 46.42 23.87
CA ALA A 177 32.89 47.52 23.60
C ALA A 177 32.60 48.74 24.48
N THR A 178 31.33 49.07 24.73
CA THR A 178 30.93 50.12 25.68
C THR A 178 31.45 49.83 27.07
N SER A 179 31.13 48.65 27.62
CA SER A 179 31.52 48.28 28.99
C SER A 179 33.04 48.23 29.20
N ILE A 180 33.79 47.78 28.18
CA ILE A 180 35.25 47.74 28.20
C ILE A 180 35.82 49.16 28.06
N GLY A 181 35.29 49.96 27.14
CA GLY A 181 35.72 51.34 26.93
C GLY A 181 35.56 52.20 28.18
N GLU A 182 34.41 52.07 28.87
CA GLU A 182 34.14 52.76 30.14
C GLU A 182 35.06 52.29 31.26
N ARG A 183 35.26 50.98 31.42
CA ARG A 183 36.04 50.42 32.53
C ARG A 183 37.53 50.69 32.43
N PHE A 184 38.06 50.73 31.21
CA PHE A 184 39.50 50.89 30.96
C PHE A 184 39.85 52.28 30.39
N GLU A 185 38.89 53.19 30.29
CA GLU A 185 39.04 54.56 29.77
C GLU A 185 39.67 54.60 28.36
N ILE A 186 39.34 53.61 27.53
CA ILE A 186 39.85 53.51 26.15
C ILE A 186 38.74 53.82 25.13
N PRO A 187 39.08 54.36 23.94
CA PRO A 187 38.09 54.67 22.92
C PRO A 187 37.27 53.45 22.51
N GLN A 188 35.95 53.50 22.74
CA GLN A 188 35.00 52.43 22.42
C GLN A 188 35.12 51.97 20.96
N ARG A 189 35.31 52.91 20.03
CA ARG A 189 35.46 52.63 18.59
C ARG A 189 36.59 51.64 18.32
N ASP A 190 37.73 51.83 18.98
CA ASP A 190 38.93 51.02 18.73
C ASP A 190 38.76 49.62 19.35
N VAL A 191 38.12 49.52 20.53
CA VAL A 191 37.70 48.24 21.13
C VAL A 191 36.74 47.49 20.21
N LEU A 192 35.71 48.16 19.70
CA LEU A 192 34.73 47.55 18.79
C LEU A 192 35.39 47.05 17.50
N HIS A 193 36.31 47.83 16.92
CA HIS A 193 37.07 47.41 15.74
C HIS A 193 37.89 46.15 16.02
N LEU A 194 38.57 46.09 17.17
CA LEU A 194 39.34 44.92 17.59
C LEU A 194 38.44 43.70 17.78
N LEU A 195 37.34 43.84 18.53
CA LEU A 195 36.39 42.76 18.79
C LEU A 195 35.77 42.22 17.49
N LYS A 196 35.35 43.10 16.58
CA LYS A 196 34.85 42.68 15.25
C LYS A 196 35.93 42.00 14.40
N GLY A 197 37.19 42.41 14.55
CA GLY A 197 38.32 41.77 13.88
C GLY A 197 38.54 40.35 14.38
N GLU A 198 38.64 40.16 15.70
CA GLU A 198 38.81 38.86 16.33
C GLU A 198 37.62 37.93 16.10
N PHE A 199 36.40 38.45 16.20
CA PHE A 199 35.19 37.68 15.92
C PHE A 199 35.17 37.12 14.49
N ARG A 200 35.56 37.94 13.50
CA ARG A 200 35.67 37.49 12.09
C ARG A 200 36.71 36.38 11.92
N LYS A 201 37.85 36.45 12.62
CA LYS A 201 38.87 35.38 12.61
C LYS A 201 38.32 34.08 13.20
N VAL A 202 37.60 34.15 14.32
CA VAL A 202 36.95 32.99 14.95
C VAL A 202 35.94 32.35 13.99
N CYS A 203 35.11 33.17 13.34
CA CYS A 203 34.14 32.70 12.36
C CYS A 203 34.81 32.01 11.16
N ALA A 204 35.87 32.60 10.61
CA ALA A 204 36.63 32.00 9.51
C ALA A 204 37.23 30.64 9.91
N ALA A 205 37.87 30.55 11.08
CA ALA A 205 38.42 29.30 11.59
C ALA A 205 37.36 28.24 11.89
N ALA A 206 36.15 28.63 12.33
CA ALA A 206 35.03 27.72 12.50
C ALA A 206 34.50 27.20 11.16
N ALA A 207 34.37 28.08 10.16
CA ALA A 207 33.94 27.72 8.81
C ALA A 207 34.90 26.71 8.14
N GLU A 208 36.21 26.93 8.26
CA GLU A 208 37.21 25.98 7.73
C GLU A 208 37.12 24.60 8.41
N ARG A 209 36.92 24.56 9.74
CA ARG A 209 36.70 23.30 10.47
C ARG A 209 35.44 22.58 10.01
N ALA A 210 34.35 23.31 9.77
CA ALA A 210 33.11 22.73 9.25
C ALA A 210 33.29 22.18 7.84
N ARG A 211 33.97 22.90 6.94
CA ARG A 211 34.31 22.45 5.58
C ARG A 211 35.15 21.18 5.58
N LYS A 212 36.14 21.09 6.48
CA LYS A 212 36.98 19.90 6.63
C LYS A 212 36.14 18.68 7.04
N LYS A 213 35.28 18.82 8.05
CA LYS A 213 34.37 17.75 8.50
C LYS A 213 33.42 17.28 7.39
N LEU A 214 32.88 18.20 6.60
CA LEU A 214 32.02 17.85 5.46
C LEU A 214 32.75 17.03 4.39
N ARG A 215 34.05 17.27 4.17
CA ARG A 215 34.86 16.47 3.24
C ARG A 215 35.18 15.07 3.77
N GLU A 216 35.29 14.93 5.09
CA GLU A 216 35.62 13.66 5.75
C GLU A 216 34.39 12.74 5.92
N THR A 217 33.18 13.29 5.87
CA THR A 217 31.94 12.50 5.95
C THR A 217 31.46 12.19 4.52
N PRO A 218 31.32 10.92 4.11
CA PRO A 218 30.82 10.62 2.76
C PRO A 218 29.40 11.16 2.60
N ALA A 219 29.10 11.73 1.43
CA ALA A 219 27.75 12.16 1.09
C ALA A 219 26.82 10.95 1.15
N THR A 220 25.90 10.93 2.11
CA THR A 220 24.85 9.92 2.19
C THR A 220 23.94 10.13 0.98
N VAL A 221 24.00 9.20 0.03
CA VAL A 221 23.08 9.09 -1.13
C VAL A 221 21.73 8.57 -0.66
#